data_AF-A0A2V6DKR5-F1
#
_entry.id   AF-A0A2V6DKR5-F1
#
_cell.length_a   1.000
_cell.length_b   1.000
_cell.length_c   1.000
_cell.angle_alpha   90.00
_cell.angle_beta   90.00
_cell.angle_gamma   90.00
#
_symmetry.space_group_name_H-M   'P 1'
#
loop_
_entity.id
_entity.type
_entity.pdbx_description
1 polymer ?
#
loop_
_entity_poly.entity_id
_entity_poly.type
_entity_poly.pdbx_seq_one_letter_code
_entity_poly.pdbx_strand_id
1 'polypeptide(L)'
;MRAIWSDTRKFQIWLEIETIACEAMARLGLIPKEDAAAVRKKGKFEVDEIAEIEKRTNHDVIAFLENVASYVGPAARWIHQGLTSSDILDTTLAVQMTESAQILSDDLAALRKTICKQARRYKKTPMIGRSHGIHAEPITFG
;
A
#
# COMPACT_ATOMS: atom_id res chain seq x y z
N MET A 1 -0.56 -8.68 5.43
CA MET A 1 -1.64 -7.70 5.16
C MET A 1 -1.70 -6.54 6.15
N ARG A 2 -1.81 -6.73 7.47
CA ARG A 2 -1.96 -5.62 8.46
C ARG A 2 -0.98 -4.45 8.27
N ALA A 3 0.29 -4.74 8.03
CA ALA A 3 1.30 -3.70 7.82
C ALA A 3 1.00 -2.78 6.61
N ILE A 4 0.44 -3.32 5.53
CA ILE A 4 0.10 -2.56 4.31
C ILE A 4 -0.96 -1.49 4.60
N TRP A 5 -1.95 -1.86 5.40
CA TRP A 5 -3.12 -1.02 5.73
C TRP A 5 -2.94 -0.24 7.04
N SER A 6 -1.70 -0.11 7.53
CA SER A 6 -1.39 0.71 8.71
C SER A 6 -1.24 2.19 8.34
N ASP A 7 -1.50 3.09 9.29
CA ASP A 7 -1.27 4.52 9.09
C ASP A 7 0.19 4.84 8.80
N THR A 8 1.12 4.11 9.41
CA THR A 8 2.54 4.22 9.10
C THR A 8 2.80 3.96 7.62
N ARG A 9 2.25 2.88 7.04
CA ARG A 9 2.46 2.59 5.61
C ARG A 9 1.73 3.61 4.72
N LYS A 10 0.52 4.03 5.09
CA LYS A 10 -0.24 5.07 4.41
C LYS A 10 0.59 6.36 4.29
N PHE A 11 1.11 6.88 5.41
CA PHE A 11 1.90 8.11 5.41
C PHE A 11 3.29 7.97 4.77
N GLN A 12 3.90 6.77 4.79
CA GLN A 12 5.08 6.49 3.97
C GLN A 12 4.79 6.66 2.48
N ILE A 13 3.65 6.15 2.00
CA ILE A 13 3.26 6.27 0.60
C ILE A 13 2.93 7.72 0.27
N TRP A 14 2.23 8.44 1.15
CA TRP A 14 1.93 9.86 0.95
C TRP A 14 3.20 10.69 0.82
N LEU A 15 4.17 10.49 1.73
CA LEU A 15 5.45 11.19 1.67
C LEU A 15 6.21 10.88 0.39
N GLU A 16 6.18 9.62 -0.06
CA GLU A 16 6.83 9.23 -1.32
C GLU A 16 6.17 9.89 -2.53
N ILE A 17 4.84 9.91 -2.62
CA ILE A 17 4.08 10.58 -3.68
C ILE A 17 4.45 12.06 -3.73
N GLU A 18 4.38 12.74 -2.59
CA GLU A 18 4.70 14.17 -2.46
C GLU A 18 6.14 14.49 -2.85
N THR A 19 7.07 13.61 -2.46
CA THR A 19 8.49 13.80 -2.79
C THR A 19 8.73 13.60 -4.29
N ILE A 20 8.16 12.56 -4.90
CA ILE A 20 8.29 12.32 -6.35
C ILE A 20 7.61 13.44 -7.15
N ALA A 21 6.50 14.00 -6.65
CA ALA A 21 5.85 15.15 -7.27
C ALA A 21 6.77 16.38 -7.27
N CYS A 22 7.40 16.69 -6.13
CA CYS A 22 8.42 17.75 -6.04
C CYS A 22 9.59 17.50 -7.00
N GLU A 23 10.11 16.27 -7.07
CA GLU A 23 11.20 15.91 -8.00
C GLU A 23 10.79 16.05 -9.46
N ALA A 24 9.54 15.70 -9.81
CA ALA A 24 8.99 15.90 -11.14
C ALA A 24 8.89 17.41 -11.47
N MET A 25 8.38 18.23 -10.55
CA MET A 25 8.33 19.68 -10.71
C MET A 25 9.73 20.29 -10.90
N ALA A 26 10.73 19.83 -10.15
CA ALA A 26 12.12 20.28 -10.31
C ALA A 26 12.72 19.86 -11.65
N ARG A 27 12.40 18.66 -12.17
CA ARG A 27 12.81 18.23 -13.51
C ARG A 27 12.18 19.08 -14.61
N LEU A 28 10.96 19.56 -14.40
CA LEU A 28 10.25 20.47 -15.31
C LEU A 28 10.68 21.94 -15.15
N GLY A 29 11.54 22.26 -14.19
CA GLY A 29 12.01 23.63 -13.94
C GLY A 29 10.99 24.52 -13.22
N LEU A 30 9.96 23.94 -12.61
CA LEU A 30 8.91 24.67 -11.89
C LEU A 30 9.33 25.08 -10.47
N ILE A 31 10.18 24.27 -9.83
CA ILE A 31 10.76 24.55 -8.51
C ILE A 31 12.28 24.37 -8.53
N PRO A 32 13.04 25.01 -7.61
CA PRO A 32 14.48 24.80 -7.49
C PRO A 32 14.83 23.33 -7.20
N LYS A 33 15.91 22.82 -7.81
CA LYS A 33 16.35 21.43 -7.60
C LYS A 33 16.80 21.18 -6.16
N GLU A 34 17.33 22.22 -5.53
CA GLU A 34 17.78 22.23 -4.14
C GLU A 34 16.61 22.07 -3.18
N ASP A 35 15.47 22.70 -3.49
CA ASP A 35 14.25 22.60 -2.68
C ASP A 35 13.66 21.18 -2.79
N ALA A 36 13.59 20.60 -3.99
CA ALA A 36 13.16 19.20 -4.16
C ALA A 36 14.10 18.21 -3.45
N ALA A 37 15.42 18.43 -3.55
CA ALA A 37 16.40 17.62 -2.82
C ALA A 37 16.26 17.77 -1.30
N ALA A 38 15.88 18.94 -0.81
CA ALA A 38 15.61 19.17 0.61
C ALA A 38 14.37 18.39 1.08
N VAL A 39 13.28 18.36 0.30
CA VAL A 39 12.09 17.55 0.58
C VAL A 39 12.48 16.07 0.70
N ARG A 40 13.21 15.51 -0.28
CA ARG A 40 13.67 14.12 -0.25
C ARG A 40 14.55 13.79 0.95
N LYS A 41 15.47 14.69 1.31
CA LYS A 41 16.45 14.47 2.38
C LYS A 41 15.85 14.62 3.78
N LYS A 42 14.93 15.57 3.96
CA LYS A 42 14.40 15.95 5.27
C LYS A 42 12.98 15.45 5.53
N GLY A 43 12.27 15.02 4.50
CA GLY A 43 10.92 14.48 4.59
C GLY A 43 10.83 13.38 5.62
N LYS A 44 10.07 13.64 6.67
CA LYS A 44 9.78 12.73 7.79
C LYS A 44 8.40 13.04 8.30
N PHE A 45 7.83 12.09 9.03
CA PHE A 45 6.55 12.25 9.69
C PHE A 45 6.51 11.41 10.97
N GLU A 46 5.62 11.77 11.89
CA GLU A 46 5.32 10.99 13.08
C GLU A 46 3.80 10.77 13.18
N VAL A 47 3.38 9.50 13.26
CA VAL A 47 1.97 9.10 13.16
C VAL A 47 1.13 9.70 14.28
N ASP A 48 1.65 9.64 15.52
CA ASP A 48 0.94 10.15 16.69
C ASP A 48 0.78 11.68 16.63
N GLU A 49 1.79 12.40 16.13
CA GLU A 49 1.71 13.86 15.94
C GLU A 49 0.68 14.23 14.88
N ILE A 50 0.61 13.49 13.77
CA ILE A 50 -0.41 13.70 12.73
C ILE A 50 -1.81 13.51 13.32
N ALA A 51 -2.01 12.45 14.11
CA ALA A 51 -3.30 12.19 14.75
C ALA A 51 -3.71 13.33 15.71
N GLU A 52 -2.77 13.93 16.44
CA GLU A 52 -3.05 15.10 17.28
C GLU A 52 -3.38 16.35 16.46
N ILE A 53 -2.68 16.59 15.34
CA ILE A 53 -2.97 17.73 14.45
C ILE A 53 -4.35 17.55 13.80
N GLU A 54 -4.69 16.32 13.40
CA GLU A 54 -5.97 15.98 12.77
C GLU A 54 -7.17 16.33 13.65
N LYS A 55 -7.06 16.17 14.98
CA LYS A 55 -8.11 16.58 15.93
C LYS A 55 -8.46 18.06 15.84
N ARG A 56 -7.50 18.91 15.44
CA ARG A 56 -7.69 20.36 15.28
C ARG A 56 -8.08 20.73 13.85
N THR A 57 -7.51 20.07 12.84
CA THR A 57 -7.76 20.40 11.43
C THR A 57 -9.05 19.76 10.89
N ASN A 58 -9.52 18.66 11.50
CA ASN A 58 -10.57 17.78 10.98
C ASN A 58 -10.32 17.35 9.52
N HIS A 59 -9.04 17.24 9.15
CA HIS A 59 -8.62 16.88 7.81
C HIS A 59 -7.23 16.23 7.85
N ASP A 60 -7.19 14.96 7.47
CA ASP A 60 -6.02 14.07 7.48
C ASP A 60 -4.86 14.53 6.58
N VAL A 61 -5.13 14.90 5.32
CA VAL A 61 -4.11 15.42 4.39
C VAL A 61 -3.49 16.70 4.92
N ILE A 62 -4.30 17.64 5.44
CA ILE A 62 -3.77 18.88 6.02
C ILE A 62 -2.91 18.57 7.24
N ALA A 63 -3.35 17.65 8.11
CA ALA A 63 -2.59 17.27 9.29
C ALA A 63 -1.24 16.64 8.94
N PHE A 64 -1.22 15.77 7.93
CA PHE A 64 0.00 15.19 7.39
C PHE A 64 0.95 16.25 6.82
N LEU A 65 0.43 17.18 6.01
CA LEU A 65 1.25 18.24 5.39
C LEU A 65 1.84 19.19 6.45
N GLU A 66 1.07 19.55 7.47
CA GLU A 66 1.55 20.36 8.60
C GLU A 66 2.69 19.65 9.35
N ASN A 67 2.54 18.34 9.61
CA ASN A 67 3.57 17.54 10.25
C ASN A 67 4.85 17.49 9.41
N VAL A 68 4.76 17.11 8.13
CA VAL A 68 5.93 17.02 7.22
C VAL A 68 6.62 18.38 7.05
N ALA A 69 5.85 19.47 6.98
CA ALA A 69 6.40 20.81 6.83
C ALA A 69 7.33 21.20 7.99
N SER A 70 7.03 20.74 9.22
CA SER A 70 7.87 20.98 10.40
C SER A 70 9.27 20.38 10.27
N TYR A 71 9.42 19.26 9.55
CA TYR A 71 10.71 18.59 9.32
C TYR A 71 11.47 19.18 8.13
N VAL A 72 10.76 19.50 7.05
CA VAL A 72 11.38 19.96 5.78
C VAL A 72 11.82 21.43 5.87
N GLY A 73 11.03 22.29 6.52
CA GLY A 73 11.28 23.73 6.61
C GLY A 73 10.82 24.49 5.35
N PRO A 74 11.54 25.55 4.90
CA PRO A 74 11.04 26.44 3.84
C PRO A 74 10.68 25.78 2.51
N ALA A 75 11.35 24.67 2.15
CA ALA A 75 11.06 23.92 0.94
C ALA A 75 9.68 23.23 0.98
N ALA A 76 9.06 23.08 2.16
CA ALA A 76 7.74 22.49 2.33
C ALA A 76 6.64 23.26 1.59
N ARG A 77 6.86 24.53 1.26
CA ARG A 77 5.92 25.36 0.46
C ARG A 77 5.56 24.76 -0.91
N TRP A 78 6.39 23.85 -1.41
CA TRP A 78 6.19 23.18 -2.69
C TRP A 78 5.47 21.84 -2.56
N ILE A 79 5.40 21.29 -1.34
CA ILE A 79 4.69 20.04 -1.09
C ILE A 79 3.20 20.28 -1.38
N HIS A 80 2.58 19.32 -2.07
CA HIS A 80 1.19 19.35 -2.51
C HIS A 80 0.84 20.43 -3.55
N GLN A 81 1.84 21.13 -4.10
CA GLN A 81 1.57 22.18 -5.08
C GLN A 81 1.00 21.59 -6.37
N GLY A 82 -0.22 22.02 -6.71
CA GLY A 82 -0.92 21.58 -7.94
C GLY A 82 -1.57 20.20 -7.83
N LEU A 83 -1.52 19.57 -6.65
CA LEU A 83 -2.22 18.33 -6.33
C LEU A 83 -3.51 18.62 -5.56
N THR A 84 -4.41 17.64 -5.58
CA THR A 84 -5.59 17.56 -4.75
C THR A 84 -5.46 16.37 -3.79
N SER A 85 -6.33 16.30 -2.78
CA SER A 85 -6.38 15.17 -1.85
C SER A 85 -6.52 13.83 -2.58
N SER A 86 -7.30 13.77 -3.67
CA SER A 86 -7.50 12.55 -4.46
C SER A 86 -6.21 12.04 -5.10
N ASP A 87 -5.32 12.92 -5.55
CA ASP A 87 -4.04 12.51 -6.15
C ASP A 87 -3.19 11.70 -5.18
N ILE A 88 -3.23 12.04 -3.88
CA ILE A 88 -2.57 11.26 -2.84
C ILE A 88 -3.40 10.02 -2.48
N LEU A 89 -4.69 10.20 -2.16
CA LEU A 89 -5.54 9.16 -1.59
C LEU A 89 -5.71 7.97 -2.55
N ASP A 90 -6.07 8.25 -3.81
CA ASP A 90 -6.37 7.21 -4.79
C ASP A 90 -5.09 6.48 -5.23
N THR A 91 -3.99 7.22 -5.39
CA THR A 91 -2.68 6.63 -5.68
C THR A 91 -2.22 5.75 -4.52
N THR A 92 -2.43 6.18 -3.28
CA THR A 92 -2.08 5.39 -2.09
C THR A 92 -2.90 4.09 -2.04
N LEU A 93 -4.21 4.19 -2.29
CA LEU A 93 -5.07 3.02 -2.35
C LEU A 93 -4.60 2.04 -3.44
N ALA A 94 -4.26 2.53 -4.64
CA ALA A 94 -3.75 1.70 -5.71
C ALA A 94 -2.45 0.96 -5.34
N VAL A 95 -1.52 1.65 -4.66
CA VAL A 95 -0.29 1.05 -4.13
C VAL A 95 -0.62 -0.03 -3.11
N GLN A 96 -1.45 0.26 -2.11
CA GLN A 96 -1.83 -0.70 -1.06
C GLN A 96 -2.56 -1.92 -1.63
N MET A 97 -3.45 -1.73 -2.61
CA MET A 97 -4.12 -2.81 -3.32
C MET A 97 -3.13 -3.69 -4.08
N THR A 98 -2.15 -3.09 -4.77
CA THR A 98 -1.12 -3.82 -5.50
C THR A 98 -0.25 -4.65 -4.57
N GLU A 99 0.20 -4.07 -3.45
CA GLU A 99 0.95 -4.79 -2.41
C GLU A 99 0.13 -5.94 -1.81
N SER A 100 -1.17 -5.71 -1.59
CA SER A 100 -2.06 -6.74 -1.06
C SER A 100 -2.28 -7.88 -2.04
N ALA A 101 -2.48 -7.56 -3.32
CA ALA A 101 -2.64 -8.54 -4.39
C ALA A 101 -1.40 -9.43 -4.54
N GLN A 102 -0.21 -8.86 -4.36
CA GLN A 102 1.05 -9.63 -4.40
C GLN A 102 1.08 -10.72 -3.32
N ILE A 103 0.74 -10.37 -2.07
CA ILE A 103 0.67 -11.36 -0.97
C ILE A 103 -0.32 -12.49 -1.32
N LEU A 104 -1.52 -12.14 -1.78
CA LEU A 104 -2.54 -13.13 -2.15
C LEU A 104 -2.08 -14.03 -3.29
N SER A 105 -1.41 -13.46 -4.30
CA SER A 105 -0.88 -14.21 -5.44
C SER A 105 0.16 -15.24 -4.99
N ASP A 106 1.08 -14.85 -4.11
CA ASP A 106 2.12 -15.72 -3.58
C ASP A 106 1.53 -16.85 -2.72
N ASP A 107 0.55 -16.52 -1.87
CA ASP A 107 -0.18 -17.50 -1.04
C ASP A 107 -0.94 -18.51 -1.91
N LEU A 108 -1.62 -18.05 -2.96
CA LEU A 108 -2.32 -18.91 -3.92
C LEU A 108 -1.35 -19.84 -4.67
N ALA A 109 -0.17 -19.33 -5.04
CA ALA A 109 0.86 -20.14 -5.68
C ALA A 109 1.37 -21.24 -4.73
N ALA A 110 1.59 -20.91 -3.46
CA ALA A 110 2.00 -21.87 -2.43
C ALA A 110 0.91 -22.92 -2.12
N LEU A 111 -0.34 -22.48 -2.02
CA LEU A 111 -1.50 -23.34 -1.81
C LEU A 111 -1.66 -24.32 -2.97
N ARG A 112 -1.61 -23.82 -4.21
CA ARG A 112 -1.68 -24.64 -5.43
C ARG A 112 -0.62 -25.73 -5.43
N LYS A 113 0.63 -25.40 -5.08
CA LYS A 113 1.72 -26.37 -4.98
C LYS A 113 1.44 -27.44 -3.92
N THR A 114 0.91 -27.04 -2.77
CA THR A 114 0.57 -27.93 -1.66
C THR A 114 -0.57 -28.89 -2.03
N ILE A 115 -1.66 -28.37 -2.60
CA ILE A 115 -2.79 -29.19 -3.06
C ILE A 115 -2.33 -30.16 -4.16
N CYS A 116 -1.55 -29.68 -5.14
CA CYS A 116 -1.02 -30.54 -6.20
C CYS A 116 -0.18 -31.71 -5.65
N LYS A 117 0.60 -31.48 -4.59
CA LYS A 117 1.35 -32.54 -3.91
C LYS A 117 0.41 -33.57 -3.26
N GLN A 118 -0.64 -33.14 -2.58
CA GLN A 118 -1.61 -34.06 -1.96
C GLN A 118 -2.41 -34.84 -3.01
N ALA A 119 -2.88 -34.15 -4.04
CA ALA A 119 -3.57 -34.75 -5.19
C ALA A 119 -2.73 -35.90 -5.79
N ARG A 120 -1.45 -35.63 -6.11
CA ARG A 120 -0.54 -36.66 -6.63
C ARG A 120 -0.30 -37.80 -5.63
N ARG A 121 -0.17 -37.51 -4.33
CA ARG A 121 0.03 -38.51 -3.28
C ARG A 121 -1.13 -39.50 -3.20
N TYR A 122 -2.36 -38.99 -3.29
CA TYR A 122 -3.59 -39.78 -3.11
C TYR A 122 -4.30 -40.13 -4.43
N LYS A 123 -3.62 -39.94 -5.56
CA LYS A 123 -4.13 -40.22 -6.92
C LYS A 123 -4.72 -41.62 -7.10
N LYS A 124 -4.29 -42.60 -6.30
CA LYS A 124 -4.78 -44.00 -6.37
C LYS A 124 -5.55 -44.43 -5.14
N THR A 125 -5.89 -43.52 -4.24
CA THR A 125 -6.64 -43.82 -3.02
C THR A 125 -8.13 -43.76 -3.35
N PRO A 126 -8.87 -44.89 -3.37
CA PRO A 126 -10.30 -44.87 -3.66
C PRO A 126 -11.07 -44.14 -2.56
N MET A 127 -12.10 -43.40 -2.95
CA MET A 127 -13.07 -42.80 -2.03
C MET A 127 -14.47 -42.83 -2.63
N ILE A 128 -15.51 -42.83 -1.79
CA ILE A 128 -16.89 -42.73 -2.28
C ILE A 128 -17.13 -41.33 -2.84
N GLY A 129 -17.54 -41.25 -4.11
CA GLY A 129 -18.01 -40.00 -4.70
C GLY A 129 -19.30 -39.54 -4.03
N ARG A 130 -19.62 -38.25 -4.15
CA ARG A 130 -20.88 -37.69 -3.63
C ARG A 130 -21.52 -36.71 -4.61
N SER A 131 -22.80 -36.90 -4.88
CA SER A 131 -23.67 -35.95 -5.59
C SER A 131 -24.86 -35.60 -4.70
N HIS A 132 -25.22 -34.32 -4.60
CA HIS A 132 -26.25 -33.86 -3.65
C HIS A 132 -26.03 -34.32 -2.19
N GLY A 133 -24.78 -34.56 -1.80
CA GLY A 133 -24.42 -35.08 -0.47
C GLY A 133 -24.65 -36.58 -0.26
N ILE A 134 -25.16 -37.31 -1.27
CA ILE A 134 -25.44 -38.75 -1.21
C ILE A 134 -24.33 -39.53 -1.90
N HIS A 135 -24.06 -40.76 -1.43
CA HIS A 135 -23.07 -41.66 -2.05
C HIS A 135 -23.36 -41.88 -3.54
N ALA A 136 -22.33 -41.72 -4.35
CA ALA A 136 -22.33 -41.94 -5.80
C ALA A 136 -21.22 -42.93 -6.19
N GLU A 137 -20.89 -42.99 -7.48
CA GLU A 137 -19.82 -43.87 -7.98
C GLU A 137 -18.45 -43.54 -7.33
N PRO A 138 -17.57 -44.54 -7.14
CA PRO A 138 -16.24 -44.33 -6.58
C PRO A 138 -15.37 -43.37 -7.42
N ILE A 139 -14.62 -42.50 -6.74
CA ILE A 139 -13.57 -41.64 -7.33
C ILE A 139 -12.25 -41.86 -6.60
N THR A 140 -11.21 -41.10 -6.94
CA THR A 140 -9.97 -41.04 -6.15
C THR A 140 -9.95 -39.80 -5.27
N PHE A 141 -9.28 -39.89 -4.11
CA PHE A 141 -9.15 -38.75 -3.20
C PHE A 141 -8.26 -37.64 -3.74
N GLY A 142 -7.24 -38.02 -4.51
CA GLY A 142 -6.34 -37.10 -5.17
C GLY A 142 -6.76 -36.68 -6.57
#